data_AF-A0A2Y9C818-F1
#
_entry.id   AF-A0A2Y9C818-F1
#
_cell.length_a   1.000
_cell.length_b   1.000
_cell.length_c   1.000
_cell.angle_alpha   90.00
_cell.angle_beta   90.00
_cell.angle_gamma   90.00
#
_symmetry.space_group_name_H-M   'P 1'
#
loop_
_entity.id
_entity.type
_entity.pdbx_description
1 polymer ?
#
loop_
_entity_poly.entity_id
_entity_poly.type
_entity_poly.pdbx_seq_one_letter_code
_entity_poly.pdbx_strand_id
1 'polypeptide(L)'
;MTKSPAGAHQWKPLGDAMAGTLVEAHIEGKTHQPMMPTADMALKVDPDYRRISEDYLANPDKFADSYARAWFKLCHRDMGPKALYLGPEVPEEDLIWQDPTPASTTDVSEADIAELKAAVLASGLTVQELVGAVWASASTYRRSDKRGGANGTRVRLAP
;
A
#
# COMPACT_ATOMS: atom_id res chain seq x y z
N MET A 1 -30.55 14.61 -0.99
CA MET A 1 -29.82 14.82 0.28
C MET A 1 -30.82 14.95 1.42
N THR A 2 -30.52 14.40 2.59
CA THR A 2 -31.37 14.44 3.80
C THR A 2 -30.48 14.55 5.06
N LYS A 3 -31.10 14.56 6.24
CA LYS A 3 -30.43 14.48 7.54
C LYS A 3 -30.60 13.10 8.17
N SER A 4 -29.61 12.65 8.93
CA SER A 4 -29.71 11.47 9.81
C SER A 4 -30.55 11.80 11.04
N PRO A 5 -30.99 10.78 11.82
CA PRO A 5 -31.66 11.01 13.10
C PRO A 5 -30.84 11.87 14.06
N ALA A 6 -29.51 11.86 13.93
CA ALA A 6 -28.58 12.69 14.70
C ALA A 6 -28.21 14.02 14.01
N GLY A 7 -28.87 14.39 12.90
CA GLY A 7 -28.66 15.68 12.22
C GLY A 7 -27.47 15.74 11.24
N ALA A 8 -26.78 14.63 10.99
CA ALA A 8 -25.68 14.56 10.02
C ALA A 8 -26.20 14.51 8.58
N HIS A 9 -25.38 14.95 7.61
CA HIS A 9 -25.75 14.91 6.20
C HIS A 9 -25.60 13.50 5.62
N GLN A 10 -26.61 13.05 4.87
CA GLN A 10 -26.60 11.76 4.17
C GLN A 10 -27.49 11.82 2.91
N TRP A 11 -27.42 10.78 2.11
CA TRP A 11 -28.22 10.61 0.89
C TRP A 11 -29.13 9.41 1.05
N LYS A 12 -30.31 9.47 0.41
CA LYS A 12 -31.26 8.37 0.31
C LYS A 12 -31.78 8.29 -1.13
N PRO A 13 -32.31 7.14 -1.57
CA PRO A 13 -33.02 7.04 -2.84
C PRO A 13 -34.13 8.09 -2.98
N LEU A 14 -34.43 8.47 -4.22
CA LEU A 14 -35.54 9.38 -4.52
C LEU A 14 -36.88 8.65 -4.32
N GLY A 15 -37.85 9.31 -3.69
CA GLY A 15 -39.16 8.74 -3.39
C GLY A 15 -39.08 7.48 -2.54
N ASP A 16 -39.83 6.45 -2.94
CA ASP A 16 -39.95 5.18 -2.22
C ASP A 16 -39.07 4.06 -2.81
N ALA A 17 -38.13 4.42 -3.70
CA ALA A 17 -37.19 3.44 -4.25
C ALA A 17 -36.42 2.73 -3.11
N MET A 18 -36.34 1.40 -3.20
CA MET A 18 -35.71 0.54 -2.18
C MET A 18 -36.31 0.68 -0.77
N ALA A 19 -37.57 1.14 -0.64
CA ALA A 19 -38.25 1.11 0.65
C ALA A 19 -38.44 -0.35 1.11
N GLY A 20 -38.10 -0.61 2.37
CA GLY A 20 -38.27 -1.92 2.99
C GLY A 20 -37.20 -2.96 2.64
N THR A 21 -36.15 -2.61 1.90
CA THR A 21 -35.13 -3.58 1.45
C THR A 21 -34.07 -3.90 2.51
N LEU A 22 -33.82 -2.98 3.46
CA LEU A 22 -32.90 -3.22 4.56
C LEU A 22 -33.69 -3.55 5.82
N VAL A 23 -33.43 -4.71 6.41
CA VAL A 23 -33.97 -5.07 7.72
C VAL A 23 -33.31 -4.22 8.81
N GLU A 24 -34.07 -3.89 9.84
CA GLU A 24 -33.51 -3.22 11.01
C GLU A 24 -32.60 -4.18 11.79
N ALA A 25 -31.53 -3.63 12.39
CA ALA A 25 -30.46 -4.43 12.98
C ALA A 25 -30.85 -5.16 14.28
N HIS A 26 -31.89 -4.70 14.97
CA HIS A 26 -32.25 -5.10 16.34
C HIS A 26 -33.76 -5.34 16.57
N ILE A 27 -34.63 -4.86 15.69
CA ILE A 27 -36.09 -4.86 15.80
C ILE A 27 -36.66 -5.67 14.64
N GLU A 28 -37.17 -6.85 14.96
CA GLU A 28 -37.83 -7.72 14.01
C GLU A 28 -39.04 -7.04 13.34
N GLY A 29 -39.22 -7.28 12.05
CA GLY A 29 -40.33 -6.71 11.27
C GLY A 29 -40.18 -5.24 10.90
N LYS A 30 -39.17 -4.52 11.43
CA LYS A 30 -38.87 -3.14 11.04
C LYS A 30 -37.88 -3.12 9.88
N THR A 31 -38.08 -2.19 8.95
CA THR A 31 -37.26 -2.06 7.75
C THR A 31 -36.96 -0.59 7.41
N HIS A 32 -35.95 -0.38 6.57
CA HIS A 32 -35.40 0.90 6.19
C HIS A 32 -35.07 0.96 4.69
N GLN A 33 -34.99 2.18 4.15
CA GLN A 33 -34.29 2.46 2.90
C GLN A 33 -32.78 2.45 3.12
N PRO A 34 -31.97 2.06 2.12
CA PRO A 34 -30.54 2.28 2.16
C PRO A 34 -30.22 3.78 2.22
N MET A 35 -29.11 4.10 2.86
CA MET A 35 -28.51 5.43 2.82
C MET A 35 -27.17 5.38 2.10
N MET A 36 -26.64 6.54 1.75
CA MET A 36 -25.25 6.69 1.28
C MET A 36 -24.62 7.93 1.95
N PRO A 37 -23.38 7.87 2.46
CA PRO A 37 -22.60 9.04 2.78
C PRO A 37 -22.19 9.81 1.51
N THR A 38 -21.75 11.05 1.69
CA THR A 38 -21.23 11.87 0.58
C THR A 38 -19.99 11.24 -0.08
N ALA A 39 -19.16 10.50 0.67
CA ALA A 39 -18.00 9.81 0.12
C ALA A 39 -18.40 8.74 -0.91
N ASP A 40 -19.42 7.93 -0.61
CA ASP A 40 -19.92 6.90 -1.55
C ASP A 40 -20.58 7.56 -2.77
N MET A 41 -21.26 8.69 -2.59
CA MET A 41 -21.79 9.46 -3.72
C MET A 41 -20.68 10.00 -4.61
N ALA A 42 -19.51 10.38 -4.07
CA ALA A 42 -18.38 10.83 -4.88
C ALA A 42 -17.89 9.72 -5.83
N LEU A 43 -17.93 8.45 -5.41
CA LEU A 43 -17.57 7.31 -6.27
C LEU A 43 -18.50 7.17 -7.50
N LYS A 44 -19.74 7.68 -7.40
CA LYS A 44 -20.71 7.69 -8.50
C LYS A 44 -20.70 8.98 -9.32
N VAL A 45 -20.41 10.13 -8.70
CA VAL A 45 -20.58 11.46 -9.32
C VAL A 45 -19.31 11.93 -10.01
N ASP A 46 -18.14 11.64 -9.44
CA ASP A 46 -16.86 11.96 -10.06
C ASP A 46 -16.65 11.12 -11.34
N PRO A 47 -16.29 11.71 -12.50
CA PRO A 47 -16.18 10.97 -13.76
C PRO A 47 -15.17 9.82 -13.73
N ASP A 48 -14.03 10.00 -13.06
CA ASP A 48 -12.96 9.01 -13.03
C ASP A 48 -13.31 7.86 -12.08
N TYR A 49 -13.83 8.17 -10.89
CA TYR A 49 -14.32 7.13 -9.99
C TYR A 49 -15.52 6.40 -10.56
N ARG A 50 -16.45 7.11 -11.20
CA ARG A 50 -17.62 6.49 -11.82
C ARG A 50 -17.24 5.46 -12.85
N ARG A 51 -16.26 5.77 -13.71
CA ARG A 51 -15.75 4.82 -14.71
C ARG A 51 -15.22 3.54 -14.05
N ILE A 52 -14.50 3.67 -12.93
CA ILE A 52 -13.99 2.53 -12.16
C ILE A 52 -15.14 1.75 -11.50
N SER A 53 -16.10 2.45 -10.89
CA SER A 53 -17.26 1.83 -10.24
C SER A 53 -18.17 1.10 -11.22
N GLU A 54 -18.40 1.65 -12.41
CA GLU A 54 -19.19 0.99 -13.47
C GLU A 54 -18.46 -0.25 -14.01
N ASP A 55 -17.13 -0.19 -14.15
CA ASP A 55 -16.31 -1.34 -14.53
C ASP A 55 -16.35 -2.45 -13.46
N TYR A 56 -16.26 -2.10 -12.17
CA TYR A 56 -16.41 -3.07 -11.07
C TYR A 56 -17.82 -3.64 -10.95
N LEU A 57 -18.86 -2.85 -11.25
CA LEU A 57 -20.23 -3.35 -11.30
C LEU A 57 -20.41 -4.38 -12.43
N ALA A 58 -19.79 -4.14 -13.59
CA ALA A 58 -19.81 -5.07 -14.71
C ALA A 58 -18.89 -6.30 -14.52
N ASN A 59 -17.82 -6.15 -13.73
CA ASN A 59 -16.79 -7.17 -13.51
C ASN A 59 -16.53 -7.43 -12.00
N PRO A 60 -17.41 -8.15 -11.30
CA PRO A 60 -17.29 -8.36 -9.86
C PRO A 60 -15.99 -9.07 -9.41
N ASP A 61 -15.48 -10.01 -10.21
CA ASP A 61 -14.22 -10.70 -9.88
C ASP A 61 -13.01 -9.76 -9.91
N LYS A 62 -13.03 -8.78 -10.83
CA LYS A 62 -12.01 -7.73 -10.89
C LYS A 62 -12.06 -6.84 -9.65
N PHE A 63 -13.26 -6.52 -9.18
CA PHE A 63 -13.45 -5.79 -7.93
C PHE A 63 -12.89 -6.59 -6.75
N ALA A 64 -13.21 -7.88 -6.66
CA ALA A 64 -12.74 -8.76 -5.59
C ALA A 64 -11.20 -8.83 -5.52
N ASP A 65 -10.53 -9.07 -6.65
CA ASP A 65 -9.05 -9.09 -6.71
C ASP A 65 -8.45 -7.72 -6.35
N SER A 66 -8.97 -6.64 -6.94
CA SER A 66 -8.47 -5.28 -6.69
C SER A 66 -8.63 -4.88 -5.22
N TYR A 67 -9.78 -5.20 -4.61
CA TYR A 67 -10.05 -4.95 -3.21
C TYR A 67 -9.13 -5.77 -2.31
N ALA A 68 -8.96 -7.07 -2.57
CA ALA A 68 -8.08 -7.94 -1.78
C ALA A 68 -6.63 -7.43 -1.78
N ARG A 69 -6.10 -7.06 -2.96
CA ARG A 69 -4.74 -6.49 -3.08
C ARG A 69 -4.62 -5.13 -2.41
N ALA A 70 -5.62 -4.26 -2.54
CA ALA A 70 -5.64 -2.95 -1.89
C ALA A 70 -5.72 -3.07 -0.36
N TRP A 71 -6.52 -4.01 0.15
CA TRP A 71 -6.65 -4.31 1.57
C TRP A 71 -5.34 -4.85 2.14
N PHE A 72 -4.72 -5.83 1.47
CA PHE A 72 -3.42 -6.35 1.87
C PHE A 72 -2.37 -5.22 1.93
N LYS A 73 -2.28 -4.38 0.90
CA LYS A 73 -1.40 -3.21 0.91
C LYS A 73 -1.71 -2.25 2.06
N LEU A 74 -2.98 -1.93 2.30
CA LEU A 74 -3.40 -1.02 3.38
C LEU A 74 -2.85 -1.47 4.74
N CYS A 75 -2.97 -2.77 5.04
CA CYS A 75 -2.59 -3.35 6.33
C CYS A 75 -1.09 -3.62 6.49
N HIS A 76 -0.29 -3.57 5.42
CA HIS A 76 1.12 -3.99 5.46
C HIS A 76 2.11 -2.96 4.87
N ARG A 77 1.64 -1.85 4.29
CA ARG A 77 2.48 -0.84 3.62
C ARG A 77 3.53 -0.16 4.51
N ASP A 78 3.39 -0.25 5.83
CA ASP A 78 4.32 0.29 6.83
C ASP A 78 5.15 -0.79 7.56
N MET A 79 5.06 -2.04 7.10
CA MET A 79 5.88 -3.13 7.62
C MET A 79 7.28 -3.17 7.01
N GLY A 80 7.52 -2.48 5.90
CA GLY A 80 8.81 -2.45 5.20
C GLY A 80 9.03 -3.64 4.26
N PRO A 81 10.29 -4.07 4.04
CA PRO A 81 10.60 -5.17 3.13
C PRO A 81 9.98 -6.49 3.61
N LYS A 82 9.63 -7.36 2.65
CA LYS A 82 8.97 -8.65 2.90
C LYS A 82 9.74 -9.58 3.84
N ALA A 83 11.07 -9.43 3.94
CA ALA A 83 11.90 -10.14 4.92
C ALA A 83 11.49 -9.93 6.39
N LEU A 84 10.66 -8.92 6.69
CA LEU A 84 10.12 -8.65 8.02
C LEU A 84 8.77 -9.33 8.29
N TYR A 85 8.18 -9.99 7.29
CA TYR A 85 6.87 -10.61 7.40
C TYR A 85 7.04 -12.01 8.02
N LEU A 86 6.09 -12.41 8.86
CA LEU A 86 6.17 -13.66 9.62
C LEU A 86 4.85 -14.42 9.51
N GLY A 87 4.93 -15.75 9.58
CA GLY A 87 3.76 -16.63 9.59
C GLY A 87 3.53 -17.36 8.26
N PRO A 88 2.62 -18.35 8.27
CA PRO A 88 2.41 -19.23 7.12
C PRO A 88 1.56 -18.62 5.99
N GLU A 89 0.92 -17.47 6.24
CA GLU A 89 0.03 -16.81 5.27
C GLU A 89 0.71 -15.69 4.48
N VAL A 90 2.03 -15.51 4.62
CA VAL A 90 2.79 -14.53 3.83
C VAL A 90 2.74 -14.94 2.35
N PRO A 91 2.20 -14.11 1.45
CA PRO A 91 2.10 -14.48 0.04
C PRO A 91 3.47 -14.66 -0.60
N GLU A 92 3.59 -15.61 -1.52
CA GLU A 92 4.82 -15.84 -2.29
C GLU A 92 5.13 -14.71 -3.28
N GLU A 93 4.12 -14.00 -3.78
CA GLU A 93 4.27 -12.85 -4.67
C GLU A 93 5.03 -11.71 -3.98
N ASP A 94 5.98 -11.10 -4.69
CA ASP A 94 6.64 -9.86 -4.27
C ASP A 94 5.91 -8.67 -4.91
N LEU A 95 5.51 -7.70 -4.08
CA LEU A 95 4.75 -6.54 -4.52
C LEU A 95 5.65 -5.31 -4.56
N ILE A 96 5.54 -4.49 -5.62
CA ILE A 96 6.42 -3.34 -5.85
C ILE A 96 6.47 -2.34 -4.67
N TRP A 97 5.37 -2.18 -3.93
CA TRP A 97 5.30 -1.26 -2.79
C TRP A 97 6.03 -1.77 -1.54
N GLN A 98 6.50 -3.02 -1.53
CA GLN A 98 7.38 -3.60 -0.51
C GLN A 98 8.85 -3.29 -0.76
N ASP A 99 9.18 -2.56 -1.83
CA ASP A 99 10.54 -2.23 -2.27
C ASP A 99 11.46 -3.47 -2.36
N PRO A 100 11.05 -4.55 -3.07
CA PRO A 100 11.80 -5.81 -3.09
C PRO A 100 13.24 -5.62 -3.60
N THR A 101 14.15 -6.41 -3.06
CA THR A 101 15.56 -6.44 -3.46
C THR A 101 15.91 -7.84 -3.96
N PRO A 102 16.63 -7.99 -5.08
CA PRO A 102 17.05 -9.30 -5.56
C PRO A 102 17.83 -10.07 -4.51
N ALA A 103 17.64 -11.39 -4.46
CA ALA A 103 18.47 -12.26 -3.65
C ALA A 103 19.94 -12.21 -4.14
N SER A 104 20.89 -12.37 -3.21
CA SER A 104 22.29 -12.50 -3.59
C SER A 104 22.50 -13.79 -4.39
N THR A 105 23.32 -13.71 -5.44
CA THR A 105 23.76 -14.87 -6.24
C THR A 105 25.16 -15.35 -5.86
N THR A 106 25.78 -14.71 -4.88
CA THR A 106 27.19 -14.93 -4.54
C THR A 106 27.40 -14.78 -3.05
N ASP A 107 28.17 -15.70 -2.48
CA ASP A 107 28.65 -15.61 -1.11
C ASP A 107 30.00 -14.89 -1.12
N VAL A 108 30.16 -13.95 -0.21
CA VAL A 108 31.40 -13.17 -0.04
C VAL A 108 32.13 -13.72 1.18
N SER A 109 33.37 -14.16 1.01
CA SER A 109 34.23 -14.63 2.09
C SER A 109 34.93 -13.47 2.81
N GLU A 110 35.52 -13.75 3.99
CA GLU A 110 36.34 -12.76 4.71
C GLU A 110 37.56 -12.30 3.90
N ALA A 111 38.11 -13.18 3.05
CA ALA A 111 39.21 -12.82 2.16
C ALA A 111 38.76 -11.82 1.10
N ASP A 112 37.59 -12.05 0.49
CA ASP A 112 37.00 -11.13 -0.49
C ASP A 112 36.72 -9.75 0.15
N ILE A 113 36.23 -9.73 1.39
CA ILE A 113 35.99 -8.48 2.14
C ILE A 113 37.30 -7.71 2.33
N ALA A 114 38.39 -8.39 2.71
CA ALA A 114 39.69 -7.76 2.91
C ALA A 114 40.25 -7.19 1.59
N GLU A 115 40.13 -7.94 0.50
CA GLU A 115 40.55 -7.51 -0.83
C GLU A 115 39.75 -6.29 -1.32
N LEU A 116 38.41 -6.33 -1.21
CA LEU A 116 37.54 -5.24 -1.62
C LEU A 116 37.80 -3.96 -0.82
N LYS A 117 38.06 -4.06 0.50
CA LYS A 117 38.43 -2.91 1.33
C LYS A 117 39.74 -2.29 0.85
N ALA A 118 40.76 -3.10 0.57
CA ALA A 118 42.03 -2.61 0.05
C ALA A 118 41.86 -1.91 -1.31
N ALA A 119 41.07 -2.50 -2.21
CA ALA A 119 40.78 -1.93 -3.53
C ALA A 119 40.04 -0.58 -3.43
N VAL A 120 39.02 -0.46 -2.57
CA VAL A 120 38.30 0.80 -2.34
C VAL A 120 39.24 1.88 -1.79
N LEU A 121 40.11 1.54 -0.83
CA LEU A 121 41.08 2.50 -0.27
C LEU A 121 42.16 2.92 -1.29
N ALA A 122 42.47 2.06 -2.26
CA ALA A 122 43.42 2.35 -3.34
C ALA A 122 42.77 3.09 -4.54
N SER A 123 41.46 3.32 -4.53
CA SER A 123 40.72 3.91 -5.67
C SER A 123 41.02 5.38 -5.96
N GLY A 124 41.71 6.07 -5.05
CA GLY A 124 41.97 7.51 -5.14
C GLY A 124 40.83 8.39 -4.63
N LEU A 125 39.71 7.79 -4.18
CA LEU A 125 38.63 8.52 -3.51
C LEU A 125 39.09 9.03 -2.14
N THR A 126 38.70 10.26 -1.83
CA THR A 126 38.93 10.87 -0.52
C THR A 126 38.03 10.25 0.54
N VAL A 127 38.42 10.37 1.81
CA VAL A 127 37.59 9.96 2.95
C VAL A 127 36.23 10.65 2.91
N GLN A 128 36.19 11.93 2.54
CA GLN A 128 34.96 12.72 2.44
C GLN A 128 34.01 12.17 1.38
N GLU A 129 34.52 11.77 0.21
CA GLU A 129 33.70 11.17 -0.86
C GLU A 129 33.14 9.80 -0.43
N LEU A 130 33.98 8.96 0.19
CA LEU A 130 33.54 7.65 0.69
C LEU A 130 32.45 7.79 1.77
N VAL A 131 32.65 8.67 2.75
CA VAL A 131 31.65 8.94 3.80
C VAL A 131 30.38 9.54 3.21
N GLY A 132 30.51 10.49 2.27
CA GLY A 132 29.38 11.10 1.58
C GLY A 132 28.53 10.09 0.81
N ALA A 133 29.17 9.18 0.07
CA ALA A 133 28.48 8.13 -0.68
C ALA A 133 27.73 7.15 0.24
N VAL A 134 28.36 6.71 1.33
CA VAL A 134 27.73 5.82 2.31
C VAL A 134 26.56 6.51 3.00
N TRP A 135 26.72 7.77 3.42
CA TRP A 135 25.66 8.53 4.06
C TRP A 135 24.48 8.78 3.12
N ALA A 136 24.72 9.19 1.87
CA ALA A 136 23.67 9.39 0.86
C ALA A 136 22.86 8.10 0.62
N SER A 137 23.51 6.94 0.67
CA SER A 137 22.84 5.64 0.54
C SER A 137 22.03 5.27 1.80
N ALA A 138 22.64 5.35 2.99
CA ALA A 138 22.05 4.84 4.22
C ALA A 138 21.00 5.78 4.88
N SER A 139 21.18 7.09 4.73
CA SER A 139 20.36 8.11 5.44
C SER A 139 18.90 8.18 5.00
N THR A 140 18.53 7.49 3.92
CA THR A 140 17.14 7.42 3.44
C THR A 140 16.28 6.48 4.28
N TYR A 141 16.88 5.66 5.16
CA TYR A 141 16.14 4.77 6.04
C TYR A 141 15.26 5.54 7.03
N ARG A 142 14.00 5.12 7.16
CA ARG A 142 13.08 5.69 8.14
C ARG A 142 12.36 4.58 8.92
N ARG A 143 12.44 4.65 10.25
CA ARG A 143 11.86 3.63 11.15
C ARG A 143 10.33 3.55 11.08
N SER A 144 9.66 4.63 10.66
CA SER A 144 8.19 4.74 10.64
C SER A 144 7.53 3.65 9.79
N ASP A 145 8.05 3.42 8.57
CA ASP A 145 7.56 2.39 7.65
C ASP A 145 8.66 1.41 7.19
N LYS A 146 9.87 1.56 7.74
CA LYS A 146 11.05 0.74 7.47
C LYS A 146 11.47 0.73 5.99
N ARG A 147 11.12 1.78 5.24
CA ARG A 147 11.59 2.00 3.87
C ARG A 147 12.93 2.73 3.84
N GLY A 148 13.58 2.68 2.68
CA GLY A 148 14.90 3.30 2.44
C GLY A 148 16.06 2.51 3.06
N GLY A 149 17.21 3.15 3.12
CA GLY A 149 18.47 2.55 3.57
C GLY A 149 19.35 2.08 2.42
N ALA A 150 20.53 1.56 2.78
CA ALA A 150 21.58 1.23 1.80
C ALA A 150 21.31 -0.06 1.00
N ASN A 151 20.45 -0.96 1.50
CA ASN A 151 20.16 -2.22 0.82
C ASN A 151 19.46 -1.99 -0.54
N GLY A 152 19.85 -2.75 -1.56
CA GLY A 152 19.42 -2.59 -2.94
C GLY A 152 20.17 -1.52 -3.74
N THR A 153 21.08 -0.75 -3.11
CA THR A 153 21.90 0.28 -3.77
C THR A 153 21.05 1.26 -4.60
N ARG A 154 19.89 1.68 -4.09
CA ARG A 154 18.94 2.53 -4.83
C ARG A 154 19.48 3.94 -5.12
N VAL A 155 20.54 4.37 -4.43
CA VAL A 155 21.24 5.65 -4.67
C VAL A 155 21.71 5.82 -6.12
N ARG A 156 21.91 4.73 -6.88
CA ARG A 156 22.32 4.77 -8.29
C ARG A 156 21.15 4.79 -9.29
N LEU A 157 19.91 4.78 -8.80
CA LEU A 157 18.70 4.69 -9.62
C LEU A 157 17.95 6.04 -9.64
N ALA A 158 16.98 6.17 -10.54
CA ALA A 158 16.09 7.33 -10.58
C ALA A 158 15.16 7.38 -9.35
N PRO A 159 14.69 8.58 -8.95
CA PRO A 159 13.68 8.74 -7.92
C PRO A 159 12.30 8.21 -8.36
#